data_AF-A0A2T4JD48-F1
#
_entry.id   AF-A0A2T4JD48-F1
#
_cell.length_a   1.000
_cell.length_b   1.000
_cell.length_c   1.000
_cell.angle_alpha   90.00
_cell.angle_beta   90.00
_cell.angle_gamma   90.00
#
_symmetry.space_group_name_H-M   'P 1'
#
loop_
_entity.id
_entity.type
_entity.pdbx_description
1 polymer ?
#
loop_
_entity_poly.entity_id
_entity_poly.type
_entity_poly.pdbx_seq_one_letter_code
_entity_poly.pdbx_strand_id
1 'polypeptide(L)' 'MPEDTQLEAVVSATNGTIVTKTLSKISDSDVWRLVIDVAGNSEATVELGAHLRGHGRKLSETWLYQWIVA' A
#
# COMPACT_ATOMS: atom_id res chain seq x y z
N MET A 1 14.26 -2.21 20.19
CA MET A 1 14.57 -2.51 18.77
C MET A 1 15.11 -1.21 18.18
N PRO A 2 16.24 -1.18 17.45
CA PRO A 2 16.76 0.08 16.92
C PRO A 2 15.69 0.70 16.01
N GLU A 3 15.43 1.98 16.18
CA GLU A 3 14.33 2.73 15.56
C GLU A 3 14.45 2.92 14.04
N ASP A 4 15.52 2.41 13.42
CA ASP A 4 15.85 2.66 12.00
C ASP A 4 15.59 1.47 11.07
N THR A 5 14.61 0.61 11.38
CA THR A 5 14.10 -0.28 10.32
C THR A 5 13.23 0.53 9.38
N GLN A 6 13.77 0.92 8.22
CA GLN A 6 12.99 1.57 7.18
C GLN A 6 12.01 0.56 6.56
N LEU A 7 10.82 0.49 7.15
CA LEU A 7 9.69 -0.25 6.61
C LEU A 7 9.11 0.52 5.44
N GLU A 8 8.93 -0.15 4.30
CA GLU A 8 8.46 0.46 3.07
C GLU A 8 7.19 -0.24 2.58
N ALA A 9 6.22 0.56 2.13
CA ALA A 9 5.09 0.07 1.35
C ALA A 9 5.45 0.07 -0.14
N VAL A 10 5.49 -1.12 -0.72
CA VAL A 10 5.60 -1.34 -2.16
C VAL A 10 4.18 -1.45 -2.71
N VAL A 11 3.82 -0.53 -3.60
CA VAL A 11 2.45 -0.35 -4.12
C VAL A 11 2.47 -0.28 -5.65
N SER A 12 1.45 -0.85 -6.28
CA SER A 12 1.26 -0.82 -7.73
C SER A 12 -0.21 -0.60 -8.06
N ALA A 13 -0.47 0.09 -9.18
CA ALA A 13 -1.80 0.23 -9.75
C ALA A 13 -1.74 -0.05 -11.26
N THR A 14 -2.72 -0.80 -11.77
CA THR A 14 -2.99 -0.98 -13.21
C THR A 14 -4.27 -0.24 -13.54
N ASN A 15 -4.32 0.46 -14.68
CA ASN A 15 -5.45 1.32 -15.12
C ASN A 15 -5.86 2.44 -14.13
N GLY A 16 -5.00 2.73 -13.15
CA GLY A 16 -5.16 3.82 -12.19
C GLY A 16 -3.81 4.41 -11.83
N THR A 17 -3.84 5.54 -11.13
CA THR A 17 -2.67 6.28 -10.67
C THR A 17 -2.70 6.36 -9.15
N ILE A 18 -1.59 5.98 -8.51
CA ILE A 18 -1.39 6.20 -7.07
C ILE A 18 -1.12 7.69 -6.87
N VAL A 19 -2.02 8.38 -6.19
CA VAL A 19 -1.93 9.82 -5.90
C VAL A 19 -1.06 10.04 -4.67
N THR A 20 -1.33 9.27 -3.61
CA THR A 20 -0.64 9.39 -2.33
C THR A 20 -0.49 8.01 -1.70
N LYS A 21 0.62 7.82 -0.97
CA LYS A 21 0.86 6.63 -0.15
C LYS A 21 1.43 7.04 1.21
N THR A 22 0.84 6.52 2.27
CA THR A 22 1.30 6.77 3.65
C THR A 22 1.33 5.46 4.41
N LEU A 23 2.46 5.18 5.03
CA LEU A 23 2.63 4.05 5.94
C LEU A 23 2.95 4.59 7.33
N SER A 24 2.13 4.25 8.32
CA SER A 24 2.33 4.70 9.70
C SER A 24 2.03 3.58 10.69
N LYS A 25 2.77 3.57 11.81
CA LYS A 25 2.46 2.69 12.94
C LYS A 25 1.27 3.29 13.70
N ILE A 26 0.29 2.46 14.04
CA ILE A 26 -0.82 2.88 14.91
C ILE A 26 -0.29 2.94 16.34
N SER A 27 -0.40 4.10 17.00
CA SER A 27 0.05 4.31 18.38
C SER A 27 -0.48 3.23 19.32
N ASP A 28 0.36 2.82 20.26
CA ASP A 28 0.04 1.81 21.28
C ASP A 28 -0.37 0.44 20.74
N SER A 29 -0.01 0.12 19.48
CA SER A 29 -0.23 -1.19 18.88
C SER A 29 0.99 -1.63 18.06
N ASP A 30 1.09 -2.93 17.77
CA ASP A 30 2.08 -3.46 16.82
C ASP A 30 1.55 -3.54 15.38
N VAL A 31 0.50 -2.77 15.09
CA VAL A 31 -0.15 -2.72 13.78
C VAL A 31 0.38 -1.55 12.97
N TRP A 32 0.63 -1.82 11.69
CA TRP A 32 0.95 -0.82 10.69
C TRP A 32 -0.26 -0.55 9.80
N ARG A 33 -0.48 0.73 9.48
CA ARG A 33 -1.54 1.18 8.58
C ARG A 33 -0.92 1.69 7.29
N LEU A 34 -1.34 1.10 6.18
CA LEU A 34 -1.10 1.60 4.84
C LEU A 34 -2.35 2.30 4.33
N VAL A 35 -2.23 3.58 3.95
CA VAL A 35 -3.26 4.36 3.28
C VAL A 35 -2.76 4.67 1.86
N ILE A 36 -3.60 4.39 0.87
CA ILE A 36 -3.32 4.62 -0.54
C ILE A 36 -4.49 5.39 -1.12
N ASP A 37 -4.21 6.56 -1.68
CA ASP A 37 -5.17 7.27 -2.51
C ASP A 37 -4.91 6.89 -3.97
N VAL A 38 -5.94 6.43 -4.66
CA VAL A 38 -5.88 6.04 -6.06
C VAL A 38 -6.91 6.83 -6.87
N ALA A 39 -6.51 7.22 -8.08
CA ALA A 39 -7.41 7.79 -9.08
C ALA A 39 -7.49 6.85 -10.29
N GLY A 40 -8.67 6.74 -10.89
CA GLY A 40 -8.89 6.02 -12.15
C GLY A 40 -9.89 6.79 -13.01
N ASN A 41 -9.92 6.47 -14.30
CA ASN A 41 -10.90 7.06 -15.22
C ASN A 41 -12.27 6.42 -14.99
N SER A 42 -13.35 7.15 -15.32
CA SER A 42 -14.73 6.61 -15.26
C SER A 42 -14.83 5.30 -16.04
N GLU A 43 -15.58 4.34 -15.47
CA GLU A 43 -15.76 2.96 -15.99
C GLU A 43 -14.48 2.10 -16.03
N ALA A 44 -13.34 2.61 -15.55
CA ALA A 44 -12.12 1.81 -15.48
C ALA A 44 -12.18 0.78 -14.35
N THR A 45 -11.67 -0.41 -14.65
CA THR A 45 -11.29 -1.41 -13.63
C THR A 45 -9.84 -1.16 -13.24
N VAL A 46 -9.64 -0.64 -12.02
CA VAL A 46 -8.33 -0.42 -11.41
C VAL A 46 -7.94 -1.65 -10.60
N GLU A 47 -6.76 -2.19 -10.86
CA GLU A 47 -6.17 -3.26 -10.03
C GLU A 47 -5.05 -2.70 -9.16
N LEU A 48 -5.18 -2.84 -7.85
CA LEU A 48 -4.23 -2.42 -6.85
C LEU A 48 -3.48 -3.61 -6.26
N GLY A 49 -2.18 -3.46 -6.12
CA GLY A 49 -1.32 -4.40 -5.41
C GLY A 49 -0.50 -3.69 -4.33
N ALA A 50 -0.34 -4.32 -3.16
CA ALA A 50 0.49 -3.78 -2.10
C ALA A 50 1.17 -4.89 -1.28
N HIS A 51 2.36 -4.62 -0.77
CA HIS A 51 2.99 -5.40 0.31
C HIS A 51 3.99 -4.53 1.08
N LEU A 52 4.35 -4.98 2.29
CA LEU A 52 5.39 -4.35 3.10
C LEU A 52 6.73 -5.04 2.87
N ARG A 53 7.78 -4.23 2.75
CA ARG A 53 9.17 -4.66 2.62
C ARG A 53 10.01 -4.03 3.72
N GLY A 54 10.96 -4.80 4.24
CA GLY A 54 11.97 -4.33 5.19
C GLY A 54 13.07 -5.37 5.32
N HIS A 55 14.27 -4.97 5.75
CA HIS A 55 15.43 -5.86 5.83
C HIS A 55 15.73 -6.61 4.51
N GLY A 56 15.50 -5.96 3.37
CA GLY A 56 15.73 -6.56 2.04
C GLY A 56 14.76 -7.69 1.66
N ARG A 57 13.68 -7.92 2.42
CA ARG A 57 12.71 -9.00 2.16
C ARG A 57 11.26 -8.55 2.28
N LYS A 58 10.35 -9.32 1.69
CA LYS A 58 8.89 -9.15 1.86
C LYS A 58 8.51 -9.56 3.28
N LEU A 59 7.73 -8.71 3.97
CA LEU A 59 7.33 -8.89 5.37
C LEU A 59 5.83 -9.14 5.54
N SER A 60 5.02 -8.92 4.51
CA SER A 60 3.58 -9.20 4.51
C SER A 60 3.18 -10.11 3.37
N GLU A 61 1.95 -10.61 3.43
CA GLU A 61 1.25 -11.06 2.24
C GLU A 61 1.13 -9.93 1.19
N THR A 62 0.70 -10.31 -0.01
CA THR A 62 0.37 -9.33 -1.06
C THR A 62 -1.12 -9.08 -1.02
N TRP A 63 -1.52 -7.85 -0.70
CA TRP A 63 -2.91 -7.43 -0.82
C TRP A 63 -3.20 -7.09 -2.28
N LEU A 64 -4.25 -7.70 -2.83
CA LEU A 64 -4.76 -7.42 -4.16
C LEU A 64 -6.19 -6.89 -4.02
N TYR A 65 -6.49 -5.78 -4.69
CA TYR A 65 -7.81 -5.17 -4.65
C TYR A 65 -8.20 -4.69 -6.04
N GLN A 66 -9.43 -5.00 -6.46
CA GLN A 66 -10.00 -4.50 -7.70
C GLN A 66 -11.05 -3.43 -7.38
N TRP A 67 -10.89 -2.25 -7.93
CA TRP A 67 -11.81 -1.12 -7.79
C TRP A 67 -12.40 -0.75 -9.15
N ILE A 68 -13.73 -0.74 -9.26
CA ILE A 68 -14.44 -0.25 -10.44
C ILE A 68 -14.80 1.21 -10.19
N VAL A 69 -14.29 2.11 -11.04
CA VAL A 69 -14.58 3.54 -10.95
C VAL A 69 -15.98 3.80 -11.50
N ALA A 70 -16.83 4.38 -10.65
CA ALA A 70 -18.21 4.75 -10.99
C ALA A 70 -18.28 6.07 -11.76
#